data_AF-A0A7S2RN55-F1
#
_entry.id   AF-A0A7S2RN55-F1
#
_cell.length_a   1.000
_cell.length_b   1.000
_cell.length_c   1.000
_cell.angle_alpha   90.00
_cell.angle_beta   90.00
_cell.angle_gamma   90.00
#
_symmetry.space_group_name_H-M   'P 1'
#
loop_
_entity.id
_entity.type
_entity.pdbx_description
1 polymer ?
#
loop_
_entity_poly.entity_id
_entity_poly.type
_entity_poly.pdbx_seq_one_letter_code
_entity_poly.pdbx_strand_id
1 'polypeptide(L)'
;VMEAALDGLDQACGQTALERMDLSGVFRKEPITFETRAAFADQVEERLLTEMNPALTALFLGMTRVVPISALLMLTPDELEGQICGKPDIDIDLLKRATEYDGDFDEDTPHIQYFWLALARMDQDQRSRFVNFVSARSRLPNSLDDFPMNFKIQDPKPSARENPDAHLPHSQTCFFTLSLPHYSSAEICFNKLIYAIENATTMDDDFNNRETWGQGA
;
A
#
# COMPACT_ATOMS: atom_id res chain seq x y z
N VAL A 1 -18.24 -27.52 -22.75
CA VAL A 1 -19.05 -26.28 -22.90
C VAL A 1 -18.97 -25.40 -21.66
N MET A 2 -19.00 -25.98 -20.45
CA MET A 2 -18.71 -25.27 -19.19
C MET A 2 -17.25 -24.80 -19.09
N GLU A 3 -16.28 -25.63 -19.51
CA GLU A 3 -14.85 -25.23 -19.60
C GLU A 3 -14.63 -24.08 -20.59
N ALA A 4 -15.23 -24.14 -21.78
CA ALA A 4 -15.02 -23.13 -22.83
C ALA A 4 -15.58 -21.73 -22.49
N ALA A 5 -16.58 -21.64 -21.62
CA ALA A 5 -17.12 -20.36 -21.15
C ALA A 5 -16.26 -19.74 -20.04
N LEU A 6 -15.57 -20.58 -19.25
CA LEU A 6 -14.62 -20.16 -18.23
C LEU A 6 -13.29 -19.73 -18.86
N ASP A 7 -12.81 -20.44 -19.90
CA ASP A 7 -11.61 -20.08 -20.66
C ASP A 7 -11.75 -18.71 -21.37
N GLY A 8 -12.96 -18.36 -21.81
CA GLY A 8 -13.23 -17.08 -22.46
C GLY A 8 -13.21 -15.87 -21.52
N LEU A 9 -13.44 -16.07 -20.21
CA LEU A 9 -13.32 -15.04 -19.17
C LEU A 9 -11.86 -14.89 -18.71
N ASP A 10 -11.11 -16.00 -18.69
CA ASP A 10 -9.69 -16.08 -18.36
C ASP A 10 -8.81 -15.25 -19.31
N GLN A 11 -9.23 -15.14 -20.58
CA GLN A 11 -8.51 -14.38 -21.60
C GLN A 11 -8.79 -12.86 -21.58
N ALA A 12 -9.87 -12.43 -20.92
CA ALA A 12 -10.27 -11.03 -20.81
C ALA A 12 -9.79 -10.36 -19.51
N CYS A 13 -9.62 -11.14 -18.44
CA CYS A 13 -9.18 -10.66 -17.14
C CYS A 13 -7.76 -11.16 -16.88
N GLY A 14 -6.78 -10.49 -17.50
CA GLY A 14 -5.37 -10.85 -17.37
C GLY A 14 -4.95 -11.05 -15.91
N GLN A 15 -4.51 -12.26 -15.59
CA GLN A 15 -3.69 -12.63 -14.43
C GLN A 15 -3.98 -11.85 -13.14
N THR A 16 -5.18 -11.97 -12.62
CA THR A 16 -5.42 -11.81 -11.18
C THR A 16 -5.82 -13.17 -10.64
N ALA A 17 -5.19 -13.57 -9.55
CA ALA A 17 -5.41 -14.82 -8.81
C ALA A 17 -6.85 -14.97 -8.30
N LEU A 18 -7.81 -15.10 -9.20
CA LEU A 18 -9.07 -15.77 -8.92
C LEU A 18 -8.72 -17.27 -8.87
N GLU A 19 -8.19 -17.70 -7.72
CA GLU A 19 -8.27 -19.11 -7.34
C GLU A 19 -9.66 -19.59 -7.73
N ARG A 20 -9.74 -20.67 -8.52
CA ARG A 20 -11.00 -21.26 -8.99
C ARG A 20 -11.96 -21.36 -7.81
N MET A 21 -12.86 -20.39 -7.69
CA MET A 21 -13.89 -20.42 -6.67
C MET A 21 -14.66 -21.70 -6.94
N ASP A 22 -14.64 -22.65 -6.00
CA ASP A 22 -15.33 -23.92 -6.19
C ASP A 22 -16.84 -23.68 -6.07
N LEU A 23 -17.43 -23.37 -7.22
CA LEU A 23 -18.84 -23.08 -7.36
C LEU A 23 -19.68 -24.37 -7.52
N SER A 24 -19.05 -25.55 -7.46
CA SER A 24 -19.67 -26.85 -7.79
C SER A 24 -20.79 -27.30 -6.83
N GLY A 25 -20.93 -26.62 -5.69
CA GLY A 25 -22.01 -26.80 -4.71
C GLY A 25 -22.94 -25.59 -4.54
N VAL A 26 -22.73 -24.52 -5.30
CA VAL A 26 -23.40 -23.21 -5.07
C VAL A 26 -24.40 -22.88 -6.17
N PHE A 27 -24.09 -23.21 -7.43
CA PHE A 27 -25.02 -23.02 -8.54
C PHE A 27 -25.70 -24.33 -8.93
N ARG A 28 -26.92 -24.25 -9.48
CA ARG A 28 -27.59 -25.43 -10.03
C ARG A 28 -26.66 -26.10 -11.04
N LYS A 29 -26.52 -27.43 -10.97
CA LYS A 29 -25.77 -28.24 -11.96
C LYS A 29 -26.39 -28.23 -13.37
N GLU A 30 -27.43 -27.43 -13.58
CA GLU A 30 -28.10 -27.31 -14.86
C GLU A 30 -27.23 -26.45 -15.79
N PRO A 31 -27.09 -26.84 -17.06
CA PRO A 31 -26.33 -26.07 -18.02
C PRO A 31 -26.93 -24.66 -18.18
N ILE A 32 -26.08 -23.64 -18.07
CA ILE A 32 -26.48 -22.25 -18.31
C ILE A 32 -26.87 -22.13 -19.78
N THR A 33 -28.12 -21.74 -20.04
CA THR A 33 -28.61 -21.44 -21.39
C THR A 33 -28.58 -19.94 -21.61
N PHE A 34 -28.75 -19.53 -22.87
CA PHE A 34 -28.90 -18.11 -23.17
C PHE A 34 -30.05 -17.49 -22.36
N GLU A 35 -31.16 -18.20 -22.17
CA GLU A 35 -32.33 -17.70 -21.42
C GLU A 35 -32.05 -17.55 -19.91
N THR A 36 -31.25 -18.45 -19.33
CA THR A 36 -30.97 -18.45 -17.87
C THR A 36 -29.75 -17.63 -17.46
N ARG A 37 -29.00 -17.07 -18.43
CA ARG A 37 -27.74 -16.35 -18.18
C ARG A 37 -27.86 -15.17 -17.22
N ALA A 38 -28.97 -14.42 -17.26
CA ALA A 38 -29.18 -13.26 -16.41
C ALA A 38 -29.36 -13.69 -14.95
N ALA A 39 -30.23 -14.68 -14.72
CA ALA A 39 -30.44 -15.24 -13.38
C ALA A 39 -29.18 -15.90 -12.80
N PHE A 40 -28.30 -16.44 -13.66
CA PHE A 40 -26.99 -16.91 -13.22
C PHE A 40 -26.07 -15.75 -12.82
N ALA A 41 -26.00 -14.68 -13.61
CA ALA A 41 -25.21 -13.50 -13.28
C ALA A 41 -25.64 -12.87 -11.95
N ASP A 42 -26.96 -12.72 -11.73
CA ASP A 42 -27.51 -12.20 -10.48
C ASP A 42 -27.11 -13.08 -9.27
N GLN A 43 -27.13 -14.41 -9.42
CA GLN A 43 -26.72 -15.34 -8.37
C GLN A 43 -25.21 -15.28 -8.08
N VAL A 44 -24.38 -15.08 -9.11
CA VAL A 44 -22.94 -14.89 -8.94
C VAL A 44 -22.66 -13.59 -8.21
N GLU A 45 -23.31 -12.49 -8.61
CA GLU A 45 -23.18 -11.18 -7.97
C GLU A 45 -23.60 -11.25 -6.49
N GLU A 46 -24.79 -11.77 -6.21
CA GLU A 46 -25.27 -11.93 -4.83
C GLU A 46 -24.28 -12.75 -3.99
N ARG A 47 -23.74 -13.83 -4.56
CA ARG A 47 -22.77 -14.66 -3.84
C ARG A 47 -21.47 -13.93 -3.56
N LEU A 48 -20.88 -13.26 -4.55
CA LEU A 48 -19.64 -12.51 -4.37
C LEU A 48 -19.82 -11.37 -3.34
N LEU A 49 -21.00 -10.77 -3.29
CA LEU A 49 -21.31 -9.74 -2.29
C LEU A 49 -21.52 -10.31 -0.87
N THR A 50 -21.92 -11.58 -0.73
CA THR A 50 -22.35 -12.15 0.55
C THR A 50 -21.44 -13.23 1.12
N GLU A 51 -20.48 -13.74 0.36
CA GLU A 51 -19.62 -14.85 0.78
C GLU A 51 -18.80 -14.54 2.04
N MET A 52 -18.40 -13.28 2.21
CA MET A 52 -17.65 -12.81 3.37
C MET A 52 -18.53 -12.43 4.57
N ASN A 53 -19.87 -12.50 4.45
CA ASN A 53 -20.79 -12.07 5.50
C ASN A 53 -20.52 -12.70 6.88
N PRO A 54 -20.16 -14.00 7.01
CA PRO A 54 -19.83 -14.57 8.31
C PRO A 54 -18.60 -13.90 8.95
N ALA A 55 -17.56 -13.63 8.17
CA ALA A 55 -16.35 -12.96 8.64
C ALA A 55 -16.60 -11.48 8.95
N LEU A 56 -17.33 -10.77 8.08
CA LEU A 56 -17.72 -9.38 8.29
C LEU A 56 -18.64 -9.21 9.51
N THR A 57 -19.55 -10.15 9.73
CA THR A 57 -20.42 -10.15 10.92
C THR A 57 -19.61 -10.33 12.20
N ALA A 58 -18.65 -11.27 12.21
CA ALA A 58 -17.77 -11.48 13.34
C ALA A 58 -16.90 -10.25 13.63
N LEU A 59 -16.34 -9.63 12.58
CA LEU A 59 -15.58 -8.38 12.67
C LEU A 59 -16.45 -7.25 13.26
N PHE A 60 -17.64 -7.04 12.69
CA PHE A 60 -18.58 -6.02 13.16
C PHE A 60 -18.96 -6.23 14.63
N LEU A 61 -19.33 -7.45 15.03
CA LEU A 61 -19.61 -7.77 16.43
C LEU A 61 -18.40 -7.48 17.34
N GLY A 62 -17.18 -7.79 16.88
CA GLY A 62 -15.94 -7.43 17.58
C GLY A 62 -15.77 -5.92 17.76
N MET A 63 -15.94 -5.15 16.69
CA MET A 63 -15.83 -3.68 16.72
C MET A 63 -16.84 -3.07 17.69
N THR A 64 -18.10 -3.54 17.67
CA THR A 64 -19.18 -3.00 18.51
C THR A 64 -19.00 -3.26 20.01
N ARG A 65 -18.06 -4.14 20.40
CA ARG A 65 -17.66 -4.32 21.81
C ARG A 65 -16.70 -3.24 22.31
N VAL A 66 -16.00 -2.56 21.41
CA VAL A 66 -14.99 -1.53 21.73
C VAL A 66 -15.52 -0.14 21.41
N VAL A 67 -16.19 0.02 20.27
CA VAL A 67 -16.73 1.28 19.77
C VAL A 67 -18.26 1.21 19.76
N PRO A 68 -18.96 2.21 20.34
CA PRO A 68 -20.42 2.25 20.30
C PRO A 68 -20.97 2.25 18.87
N ILE A 69 -22.01 1.43 18.61
CA ILE A 69 -22.68 1.37 17.29
C ILE A 69 -23.15 2.74 16.83
N SER A 70 -23.66 3.57 17.75
CA SER A 70 -24.12 4.92 17.44
C SER A 70 -23.01 5.80 16.87
N ALA A 71 -21.76 5.62 17.30
CA ALA A 71 -20.61 6.34 16.75
C ALA A 71 -20.28 5.88 15.33
N LEU A 72 -20.30 4.56 15.08
CA LEU A 72 -20.04 4.00 13.75
C LEU A 72 -21.10 4.43 12.73
N LEU A 73 -22.38 4.49 13.13
CA LEU A 73 -23.49 4.88 12.25
C LEU A 73 -23.53 6.38 11.94
N MET A 74 -22.74 7.22 12.61
CA MET A 74 -22.61 8.64 12.28
C MET A 74 -21.59 8.91 11.17
N LEU A 75 -20.74 7.92 10.85
CA LEU A 75 -19.71 8.05 9.83
C LEU A 75 -20.19 7.44 8.51
N THR A 76 -19.87 8.11 7.41
CA THR A 76 -19.91 7.52 6.08
C THR A 76 -18.80 6.46 5.91
N PRO A 77 -18.91 5.56 4.92
CA PRO A 77 -17.84 4.58 4.65
C PRO A 77 -16.47 5.23 4.44
N ASP A 78 -16.41 6.33 3.69
CA ASP A 78 -15.15 7.06 3.40
C ASP A 78 -14.55 7.72 4.65
N GLU A 79 -15.39 8.26 5.53
CA GLU A 79 -14.94 8.82 6.81
C GLU A 79 -14.42 7.74 7.75
N LEU A 80 -15.10 6.60 7.84
CA LEU A 80 -14.64 5.46 8.63
C LEU A 80 -13.30 4.94 8.10
N GLU A 81 -13.16 4.81 6.79
CA GLU A 81 -11.89 4.46 6.15
C GLU A 81 -10.79 5.47 6.50
N GLY A 82 -11.07 6.77 6.39
CA GLY A 82 -10.13 7.83 6.74
C GLY A 82 -9.70 7.79 8.21
N GLN A 83 -10.60 7.43 9.13
CA GLN A 83 -10.28 7.29 10.55
C GLN A 83 -9.38 6.08 10.85
N ILE A 84 -9.60 4.96 10.16
CA ILE A 84 -8.86 3.71 10.41
C ILE A 84 -7.54 3.67 9.64
N CYS A 85 -7.59 3.98 8.34
CA CYS A 85 -6.47 3.85 7.41
C CYS A 85 -5.64 5.14 7.30
N GLY A 86 -6.17 6.28 7.75
CA GLY A 86 -5.61 7.59 7.47
C GLY A 86 -6.08 8.16 6.13
N LYS A 87 -5.71 9.42 5.86
CA LYS A 87 -6.04 10.10 4.60
C LYS A 87 -5.33 9.43 3.40
N PRO A 88 -6.00 9.32 2.24
CA PRO A 88 -5.38 8.78 1.03
C PRO A 88 -4.26 9.68 0.51
N ASP A 89 -4.41 11.00 0.64
CA ASP A 89 -3.40 11.97 0.23
C ASP A 89 -2.32 12.15 1.29
N ILE A 90 -1.06 12.13 0.85
CA ILE A 90 0.11 12.35 1.70
C ILE A 90 0.31 13.85 1.93
N ASP A 91 0.14 14.25 3.19
CA ASP A 91 0.43 15.61 3.68
C ASP A 91 1.93 15.74 4.02
N ILE A 92 2.68 16.43 3.15
CA ILE A 92 4.12 16.66 3.31
C ILE A 92 4.40 17.54 4.53
N ASP A 93 3.55 18.53 4.82
CA ASP A 93 3.76 19.43 5.95
C ASP A 93 3.52 18.71 7.28
N LEU A 94 2.61 17.74 7.31
CA LEU A 94 2.47 16.82 8.44
C LEU A 94 3.71 15.97 8.64
N LEU A 95 4.19 15.29 7.58
CA LEU A 95 5.39 14.46 7.64
C LEU A 95 6.60 15.26 8.08
N LYS A 96 6.77 16.47 7.53
CA LYS A 96 7.85 17.39 7.86
C LYS A 96 7.87 17.80 9.32
N ARG A 97 6.70 18.11 9.90
CA ARG A 97 6.56 18.38 11.34
C ARG A 97 6.83 17.16 12.22
N ALA A 98 6.59 15.96 11.70
CA ALA A 98 6.89 14.70 12.36
C ALA A 98 8.34 14.21 12.12
N THR A 99 9.21 15.04 11.51
CA THR A 99 10.58 14.64 11.13
C THR A 99 11.61 15.07 12.18
N GLU A 100 12.50 14.16 12.54
CA GLU A 100 13.73 14.39 13.29
C GLU A 100 14.94 14.22 12.39
N TYR A 101 15.95 15.08 12.56
CA TYR A 101 17.21 15.03 11.83
C TYR A 101 18.29 14.43 12.74
N ASP A 102 18.87 13.30 12.33
CA ASP A 102 19.89 12.56 13.07
C ASP A 102 21.26 12.71 12.39
N GLY A 103 21.97 13.77 12.79
CA GLY A 103 23.29 14.14 12.30
C GLY A 103 23.60 15.62 12.54
N ASP A 104 24.71 16.11 12.01
CA ASP A 104 25.12 17.52 12.09
C ASP A 104 24.42 18.35 10.98
N PHE A 105 23.10 18.22 10.88
CA PHE A 105 22.26 18.93 9.90
C PHE A 105 20.85 19.18 10.45
N ASP A 106 20.16 20.11 9.81
CA ASP A 106 18.82 20.56 10.14
C ASP A 106 17.99 20.78 8.88
N GLU A 107 16.77 21.28 9.06
CA GLU A 107 15.85 21.59 7.96
C GLU A 107 16.42 22.58 6.93
N ASP A 108 17.28 23.50 7.36
CA ASP A 108 17.87 24.55 6.52
C ASP A 108 19.08 24.05 5.73
N THR A 109 19.56 22.84 6.03
CA THR A 109 20.72 22.26 5.35
C THR A 109 20.38 21.92 3.88
N PRO A 110 21.23 22.27 2.89
CA PRO A 110 20.87 22.18 1.47
C PRO A 110 20.34 20.81 1.00
N HIS A 111 20.96 19.71 1.44
CA HIS A 111 20.55 18.36 1.02
C HIS A 111 19.18 17.96 1.61
N ILE A 112 18.80 18.50 2.76
CA ILE A 112 17.47 18.32 3.36
C ILE A 112 16.42 19.14 2.60
N GLN A 113 16.76 20.37 2.22
CA GLN A 113 15.88 21.18 1.35
C GLN A 113 15.64 20.49 0.00
N TYR A 114 16.67 19.85 -0.58
CA TYR A 114 16.54 19.06 -1.81
C TYR A 114 15.57 17.89 -1.65
N PHE A 115 15.62 17.20 -0.50
CA PHE A 115 14.69 16.12 -0.18
C PHE A 115 13.25 16.61 -0.12
N TRP A 116 12.96 17.69 0.59
CA TRP A 116 11.61 18.24 0.69
C TRP A 116 11.10 18.78 -0.66
N LEU A 117 11.96 19.42 -1.46
CA LEU A 117 11.62 19.84 -2.82
C LEU A 117 11.33 18.64 -3.73
N ALA A 118 12.07 17.54 -3.58
CA ALA A 118 11.81 16.32 -4.33
C ALA A 118 10.45 15.71 -3.98
N LEU A 119 10.09 15.60 -2.69
CA LEU A 119 8.77 15.14 -2.27
C LEU A 119 7.65 16.07 -2.74
N ALA A 120 7.86 17.38 -2.67
CA ALA A 120 6.87 18.36 -3.16
C ALA A 120 6.62 18.22 -4.67
N ARG A 121 7.64 17.84 -5.44
CA ARG A 121 7.54 17.57 -6.88
C ARG A 121 6.82 16.26 -7.22
N MET A 122 6.80 15.29 -6.31
CA MET A 122 6.12 14.01 -6.51
C MET A 122 4.60 14.16 -6.55
N ASP A 123 3.93 13.33 -7.36
CA ASP A 123 2.48 13.16 -7.29
C ASP A 123 2.06 12.30 -6.07
N GLN A 124 0.76 12.14 -5.84
CA GLN A 124 0.26 11.41 -4.66
C GLN A 124 0.59 9.91 -4.68
N ASP A 125 0.64 9.29 -5.86
CA ASP A 125 1.01 7.87 -5.97
C ASP A 125 2.48 7.68 -5.60
N GLN A 126 3.36 8.53 -6.12
CA GLN A 126 4.78 8.55 -5.78
C GLN A 126 5.02 8.86 -4.30
N ARG A 127 4.26 9.80 -3.70
CA ARG A 127 4.34 10.08 -2.26
C ARG A 127 3.88 8.89 -1.42
N SER A 128 2.80 8.22 -1.82
CA SER A 128 2.31 7.01 -1.16
C SER A 128 3.37 5.90 -1.21
N ARG A 129 4.00 5.69 -2.37
CA ARG A 129 5.13 4.75 -2.51
C ARG A 129 6.33 5.15 -1.66
N PHE A 130 6.63 6.44 -1.53
CA PHE A 130 7.67 6.91 -0.61
C PHE A 130 7.34 6.58 0.84
N VAL A 131 6.12 6.84 1.30
CA VAL A 131 5.68 6.50 2.66
C VAL A 131 5.76 5.00 2.89
N ASN A 132 5.39 4.18 1.89
CA ASN A 132 5.56 2.73 1.95
C ASN A 132 7.04 2.34 2.05
N PHE A 133 7.91 2.95 1.25
CA PHE A 133 9.35 2.72 1.28
C PHE A 133 9.97 2.99 2.65
N VAL A 134 9.52 4.01 3.39
CA VAL A 134 10.09 4.36 4.70
C VAL A 134 9.37 3.77 5.91
N SER A 135 8.10 3.35 5.77
CA SER A 135 7.26 2.93 6.92
C SER A 135 6.53 1.60 6.73
N ALA A 136 6.61 0.98 5.55
CA ALA A 136 5.80 -0.17 5.14
C ALA A 136 4.27 0.07 5.23
N ARG A 137 3.84 1.34 5.17
CA ARG A 137 2.44 1.75 5.11
C ARG A 137 2.20 2.67 3.92
N SER A 138 1.03 2.62 3.31
CA SER A 138 0.67 3.48 2.18
C SER A 138 0.10 4.85 2.60
N ARG A 139 -0.14 5.07 3.89
CA ARG A 139 -0.79 6.29 4.41
C ARG A 139 -0.11 6.78 5.69
N LEU A 140 -0.16 8.09 5.89
CA LEU A 140 0.26 8.73 7.14
C LEU A 140 -0.89 8.70 8.17
N PRO A 141 -0.56 8.70 9.48
CA PRO A 141 -1.53 8.99 10.53
C PRO A 141 -2.24 10.35 10.30
N ASN A 142 -3.42 10.50 10.90
CA ASN A 142 -4.25 11.70 10.69
C ASN A 142 -3.72 12.95 11.40
N SER A 143 -2.97 12.78 12.48
CA SER A 143 -2.39 13.87 13.26
C SER A 143 -0.99 13.52 13.76
N LEU A 144 -0.25 14.52 14.26
CA LEU A 144 1.10 14.33 14.81
C LEU A 144 1.11 13.41 16.02
N ASP A 145 0.07 13.46 16.85
CA ASP A 145 -0.02 12.65 18.09
C ASP A 145 -0.26 11.16 17.80
N ASP A 146 -0.72 10.84 16.59
CA ASP A 146 -1.00 9.47 16.14
C ASP A 146 0.25 8.77 15.56
N PHE A 147 1.37 9.48 15.43
CA PHE A 147 2.62 8.86 14.99
C PHE A 147 3.19 7.99 16.12
N PRO A 148 3.40 6.67 15.89
CA PRO A 148 3.99 5.82 16.91
C PRO A 148 5.46 6.19 17.20
N MET A 149 6.10 6.85 16.24
CA MET A 149 7.45 7.40 16.33
C MET A 149 7.64 8.45 15.24
N ASN A 150 8.59 9.36 15.45
CA ASN A 150 8.94 10.38 14.47
C ASN A 150 9.70 9.80 13.28
N PHE A 151 9.49 10.38 12.10
CA PHE A 151 10.26 10.04 10.90
C PHE A 151 11.69 10.55 11.07
N LYS A 152 12.70 9.69 10.87
CA LYS A 152 14.10 10.09 11.07
C LYS A 152 14.83 10.18 9.75
N ILE A 153 15.46 11.33 9.48
CA ILE A 153 16.44 11.44 8.40
C ILE A 153 17.83 11.38 9.03
N GLN A 154 18.58 10.34 8.71
CA GLN A 154 19.90 10.10 9.27
C GLN A 154 20.99 10.24 8.21
N ASP A 155 22.20 10.48 8.70
CA ASP A 155 23.39 10.49 7.89
C ASP A 155 23.59 9.19 7.06
N PRO A 156 24.20 9.29 5.88
CA PRO A 156 24.50 8.12 5.07
C PRO A 156 25.69 7.34 5.64
N LYS A 157 25.78 6.06 5.25
CA LYS A 157 26.96 5.21 5.50
C LYS A 157 28.23 5.91 4.96
N PRO A 158 29.43 5.67 5.54
CA PRO A 158 30.66 6.35 5.13
C PRO A 158 30.94 6.33 3.62
N SER A 159 30.69 5.20 2.94
CA SER A 159 30.88 5.08 1.48
C SER A 159 30.02 6.07 0.67
N ALA A 160 28.81 6.35 1.15
CA ALA A 160 27.88 7.29 0.54
C ALA A 160 28.16 8.75 0.94
N ARG A 161 29.04 9.03 1.90
CA ARG A 161 29.55 10.38 2.16
C ARG A 161 30.63 10.80 1.17
N GLU A 162 31.48 9.85 0.76
CA GLU A 162 32.57 10.10 -0.19
C GLU A 162 32.06 10.33 -1.62
N ASN A 163 31.00 9.61 -2.01
CA ASN A 163 30.38 9.74 -3.34
C ASN A 163 28.84 9.69 -3.24
N PRO A 164 28.20 10.76 -2.76
CA PRO A 164 26.77 10.76 -2.46
C PRO A 164 25.91 10.49 -3.70
N ASP A 165 26.23 11.10 -4.84
CA ASP A 165 25.45 11.00 -6.07
C ASP A 165 25.52 9.60 -6.71
N ALA A 166 26.49 8.77 -6.33
CA ALA A 166 26.56 7.38 -6.78
C ALA A 166 25.64 6.43 -5.98
N HIS A 167 25.20 6.82 -4.78
CA HIS A 167 24.46 5.95 -3.88
C HIS A 167 22.95 6.23 -3.87
N LEU A 168 22.17 5.19 -3.63
CA LEU A 168 20.73 5.29 -3.43
C LEU A 168 20.42 5.60 -1.96
N PRO A 169 19.29 6.26 -1.67
CA PRO A 169 18.81 6.36 -0.31
C PRO A 169 18.42 4.98 0.22
N HIS A 170 18.50 4.79 1.53
CA HIS A 170 18.20 3.51 2.16
C HIS A 170 17.26 3.71 3.35
N SER A 171 16.15 2.99 3.36
CA SER A 171 15.18 3.04 4.46
C SER A 171 15.35 1.88 5.44
N GLN A 172 14.96 2.12 6.68
CA GLN A 172 14.77 1.10 7.71
C GLN A 172 13.33 1.21 8.21
N THR A 173 12.44 0.44 7.60
CA THR A 173 10.99 0.54 7.84
C THR A 173 10.61 0.31 9.29
N CYS A 174 11.27 -0.64 9.98
CA CYS A 174 11.04 -0.93 11.40
C CYS A 174 11.24 0.28 12.32
N PHE A 175 12.09 1.23 11.93
CA PHE A 175 12.43 2.40 12.73
C PHE A 175 11.96 3.71 12.12
N PHE A 176 11.19 3.65 11.02
CA PHE A 176 10.74 4.81 10.28
C PHE A 176 11.89 5.79 9.95
N THR A 177 13.01 5.23 9.48
CA THR A 177 14.24 5.99 9.24
C THR A 177 14.65 5.95 7.78
N LEU A 178 15.11 7.08 7.25
CA LEU A 178 15.72 7.25 5.94
C LEU A 178 17.18 7.69 6.08
N SER A 179 18.11 6.87 5.59
CA SER A 179 19.50 7.25 5.39
C SER A 179 19.63 7.96 4.03
N LEU A 180 19.91 9.26 4.06
CA LEU A 180 19.89 10.13 2.89
C LEU A 180 21.31 10.57 2.51
N PRO A 181 21.85 10.16 1.35
CA PRO A 181 23.10 10.71 0.83
C PRO A 181 23.02 12.23 0.65
N HIS A 182 24.12 12.93 0.92
CA HIS A 182 24.21 14.39 0.78
C HIS A 182 24.33 14.79 -0.70
N TYR A 183 23.25 14.61 -1.45
CA TYR A 183 23.21 14.82 -2.89
C TYR A 183 23.63 16.25 -3.29
N SER A 184 24.35 16.36 -4.41
CA SER A 184 24.88 17.65 -4.86
C SER A 184 23.81 18.59 -5.44
N SER A 185 22.64 18.08 -5.83
CA SER A 185 21.54 18.88 -6.36
C SER A 185 20.16 18.28 -6.11
N ALA A 186 19.13 19.13 -6.16
CA ALA A 186 17.72 18.72 -6.06
C ALA A 186 17.29 17.75 -7.17
N GLU A 187 17.84 17.90 -8.38
CA GLU A 187 17.53 17.01 -9.49
C GLU A 187 18.05 15.58 -9.25
N ILE A 188 19.28 15.45 -8.75
CA ILE A 188 19.86 14.15 -8.41
C ILE A 188 19.07 13.52 -7.26
N CYS A 189 18.76 14.29 -6.22
CA CYS A 189 17.96 13.82 -5.09
C CYS A 189 16.61 13.25 -5.56
N PHE A 190 15.89 13.99 -6.39
CA PHE A 190 14.62 13.54 -6.98
C PHE A 190 14.78 12.24 -7.77
N ASN A 191 15.72 12.19 -8.71
CA ASN A 191 15.92 11.00 -9.55
C ASN A 191 16.31 9.76 -8.72
N LYS A 192 17.12 9.94 -7.67
CA LYS A 192 17.55 8.85 -6.78
C LYS A 192 16.42 8.36 -5.87
N LEU A 193 15.59 9.28 -5.35
CA LEU A 193 14.42 8.92 -4.57
C LEU A 193 13.40 8.16 -5.43
N ILE A 194 13.05 8.68 -6.62
CA ILE A 194 12.14 8.02 -7.56
C ILE A 194 12.64 6.63 -7.90
N TYR A 195 13.92 6.52 -8.29
CA TYR A 195 14.49 5.22 -8.61
C TYR A 195 14.40 4.25 -7.43
N ALA A 196 14.71 4.70 -6.21
CA ALA A 196 14.64 3.86 -5.02
C ALA A 196 13.20 3.40 -4.71
N ILE A 197 12.20 4.28 -4.76
CA ILE A 197 10.82 3.90 -4.43
C ILE A 197 10.16 3.04 -5.53
N GLU A 198 10.61 3.14 -6.79
CA GLU A 198 10.08 2.33 -7.90
C GLU A 198 10.74 0.95 -8.00
N ASN A 199 11.98 0.81 -7.51
CA ASN A 199 12.77 -0.42 -7.62
C ASN A 199 13.02 -1.11 -6.27
N ALA A 200 12.56 -0.52 -5.16
CA ALA A 200 12.51 -1.22 -3.90
C ALA A 200 11.47 -2.34 -4.03
N THR A 201 11.93 -3.58 -4.06
CA THR A 201 11.04 -4.74 -3.94
C THR A 201 10.30 -4.62 -2.62
N THR A 202 9.00 -4.41 -2.71
CA THR A 202 8.08 -4.37 -1.58
C THR A 202 8.26 -5.63 -0.75
N MET A 203 8.16 -5.50 0.57
CA MET A 203 8.15 -6.64 1.50
C MET A 203 6.96 -7.60 1.20
N ASP A 204 5.99 -7.16 0.40
CA ASP A 204 4.79 -7.90 -0.04
C ASP A 204 5.02 -8.90 -1.20
N ASP A 205 6.25 -9.05 -1.72
CA ASP A 205 6.54 -10.08 -2.74
C ASP A 205 6.44 -11.53 -2.19
N ASP A 206 6.19 -11.70 -0.90
CA ASP A 206 5.80 -12.98 -0.30
C ASP A 206 4.51 -13.57 -0.92
N PHE A 207 3.68 -12.75 -1.57
CA PHE A 207 2.51 -13.24 -2.32
C PHE A 207 2.84 -13.72 -3.74
N ASN A 208 3.87 -13.15 -4.39
CA ASN A 208 4.27 -13.51 -5.76
C ASN A 208 5.27 -14.66 -5.82
N ASN A 209 6.04 -14.92 -4.75
CA ASN A 209 7.12 -15.90 -4.80
C ASN A 209 6.72 -17.34 -4.41
N ARG A 210 5.41 -17.65 -4.34
CA ARG A 210 4.94 -19.03 -4.09
C ARG A 210 5.18 -19.99 -5.25
N GLU A 211 5.42 -19.50 -6.47
CA GLU A 211 5.66 -20.35 -7.64
C GLU A 211 7.08 -20.93 -7.71
N THR A 212 8.06 -20.36 -7.01
CA THR A 212 9.47 -20.79 -7.12
C THR A 212 9.86 -21.90 -6.14
N TRP A 213 9.04 -22.22 -5.13
CA TRP A 213 9.32 -23.28 -4.16
C TRP A 213 8.82 -24.68 -4.57
N GLY A 214 8.25 -24.83 -5.77
CA GLY A 214 7.67 -26.09 -6.26
C GLY A 214 8.45 -26.83 -7.34
N GLN A 215 9.51 -26.25 -7.91
CA GLN A 215 10.29 -26.88 -8.99
C GLN A 215 11.70 -27.22 -8.50
N GLY A 216 11.77 -28.18 -7.59
CA GLY A 216 13.02 -28.65 -7.02
C GLY A 216 12.85 -29.99 -6.30
N ALA A 217 12.25 -30.97 -6.97
CA ALA A 217 12.31 -32.38 -6.62
C ALA A 217 12.22 -33.24 -7.89
#